data_AF-A0A3G8WV38-F1
#
_entry.id   AF-A0A3G8WV38-F1
#
_cell.length_a   1.000
_cell.length_b   1.000
_cell.length_c   1.000
_cell.angle_alpha   90.00
_cell.angle_beta   90.00
_cell.angle_gamma   90.00
#
_symmetry.space_group_name_H-M   'P 1'
#
loop_
_entity.id
_entity.type
_entity.pdbx_description
1 polymer ?
#
loop_
_entity_poly.entity_id
_entity_poly.type
_entity_poly.pdbx_seq_one_letter_code
_entity_poly.pdbx_strand_id
1 'polypeptide(L)'
;MESLSNKKKVLEQKPLSFMERMYLPAIAKGMGITISHLFKKEATVRYPEVEREFSANFRGMHSLKRDENGKERCTACGLCALSCPAEAITMIAAERKPEEKHLYREEKYAATYEINMLRCIFCGLCEEACPKEAIYLDGPIVPADYLRKDFIYGKDKLVEAPLEMKK
;
A
#
# COMPACT_ATOMS: atom_id res chain seq x y z
N MET A 1 32.99 6.90 27.18
CA MET A 1 31.54 6.89 26.86
C MET A 1 30.84 5.99 27.86
N GLU A 2 30.40 6.57 28.97
CA GLU A 2 29.60 5.85 29.97
C GLU A 2 28.18 5.62 29.45
N SER A 3 27.62 4.44 29.71
CA SER A 3 26.27 4.10 29.27
C SER A 3 25.24 4.85 30.11
N LEU A 4 24.36 5.61 29.46
CA LEU A 4 23.25 6.38 30.06
C LEU A 4 22.20 5.54 30.82
N SER A 5 22.33 4.20 30.82
CA SER A 5 21.43 3.28 31.51
C SER A 5 22.27 2.30 32.36
N ASN A 6 22.01 2.25 33.66
CA ASN A 6 22.60 1.28 34.61
C ASN A 6 22.20 -0.18 34.36
N LYS A 7 21.72 -0.52 33.16
CA LYS A 7 21.32 -1.87 32.75
C LYS A 7 22.47 -2.70 32.19
N LYS A 8 23.69 -2.16 32.12
CA LYS A 8 24.83 -2.87 31.55
C LYS A 8 25.28 -4.00 32.49
N LYS A 9 24.75 -5.20 32.25
CA LYS A 9 25.24 -6.42 32.89
C LYS A 9 26.55 -6.80 32.23
N VAL A 10 27.67 -6.60 32.92
CA VAL A 10 28.97 -7.11 32.48
C VAL A 10 28.91 -8.62 32.59
N LEU A 11 28.86 -9.31 31.45
CA LEU A 11 28.82 -10.77 31.40
C LEU A 11 30.24 -11.29 31.66
N GLU A 12 30.48 -11.85 32.86
CA GLU A 12 31.68 -12.63 33.12
C GLU A 12 31.67 -13.88 32.24
N GLN A 13 32.66 -13.99 31.36
CA GLN A 13 32.84 -15.18 30.54
C GLN A 13 33.45 -16.29 31.41
N LYS A 14 32.60 -17.16 31.94
CA LYS A 14 33.06 -18.39 32.59
C LYS A 14 33.80 -19.27 31.57
N PRO A 15 34.91 -19.93 31.95
CA PRO A 15 35.60 -20.83 31.05
C PRO A 15 34.67 -21.97 30.64
N LEU A 16 34.51 -22.17 29.33
CA LEU A 16 33.68 -23.23 28.76
C LEU A 16 34.13 -24.59 29.31
N SER A 17 33.17 -25.39 29.76
CA SER A 17 33.42 -26.78 30.13
C SER A 17 33.94 -27.58 28.94
N PHE A 18 34.60 -28.71 29.20
CA PHE A 18 35.13 -29.60 28.15
C PHE A 18 34.06 -29.99 27.11
N MET A 19 32.82 -30.23 27.57
CA MET A 19 31.69 -30.59 26.71
C MET A 19 31.18 -29.41 25.87
N GLU A 20 31.22 -28.18 26.39
CA GLU A 20 30.85 -26.98 25.65
C GLU A 20 31.90 -26.62 24.59
N ARG A 21 33.19 -26.88 24.85
CA ARG A 21 34.28 -26.71 23.86
C ARG A 21 34.19 -27.68 22.69
N MET A 22 33.62 -28.86 22.91
CA MET A 22 33.42 -29.89 21.87
C MET A 22 32.21 -29.59 20.96
N TYR A 23 31.39 -28.58 21.29
CA TYR A 23 30.18 -28.13 20.56
C TYR A 23 29.05 -29.17 20.34
N LEU A 24 29.27 -30.46 20.63
CA LEU A 24 28.26 -31.52 20.46
C LEU A 24 26.91 -31.25 21.15
N PRO A 25 26.84 -30.73 22.39
CA PRO A 25 25.56 -30.42 23.03
C PRO A 25 24.79 -29.31 22.31
N ALA A 26 25.51 -28.32 21.76
CA ALA A 26 24.92 -27.22 21.01
C ALA A 26 24.39 -27.70 19.65
N ILE A 27 25.13 -28.57 18.96
CA ILE A 27 24.73 -29.18 17.69
C ILE A 27 23.48 -30.07 17.89
N ALA A 28 23.49 -30.94 18.90
CA ALA A 28 22.34 -31.78 19.24
C ALA A 28 21.09 -30.95 19.58
N LYS A 29 21.26 -29.86 20.33
CA LYS A 29 20.16 -28.92 20.64
C LYS A 29 19.62 -28.25 19.37
N GLY A 30 20.48 -27.82 18.46
CA GLY A 30 20.08 -27.23 17.17
C GLY A 30 19.34 -28.22 16.27
N MET A 31 19.83 -29.46 16.17
CA MET A 31 19.17 -30.54 15.44
C MET A 31 17.81 -30.88 16.05
N GLY A 32 17.71 -30.93 17.39
CA GLY A 32 16.43 -31.14 18.08
C GLY A 32 15.39 -30.06 17.77
N ILE A 33 15.80 -28.79 17.70
CA ILE A 33 14.92 -27.69 17.28
C ILE A 33 14.48 -27.88 15.83
N THR A 34 15.37 -28.31 14.94
CA THR A 34 15.06 -28.53 13.53
C THR A 34 14.06 -29.67 13.35
N ILE A 35 14.27 -30.81 14.04
CA ILE A 35 13.33 -31.94 14.06
C ILE A 35 11.97 -31.49 14.62
N SER A 36 11.95 -30.64 15.65
CA SER A 36 10.70 -30.09 16.18
C SER A 36 9.93 -29.27 15.14
N HIS A 37 10.59 -28.56 14.23
CA HIS A 37 9.92 -27.80 13.17
C HIS A 37 9.34 -28.70 12.06
N LEU A 38 9.86 -29.91 11.85
CA LEU A 38 9.32 -30.86 10.88
C LEU A 38 7.87 -31.28 11.21
N PHE A 39 7.51 -31.30 12.50
CA PHE A 39 6.18 -31.69 12.97
C PHE A 39 5.23 -30.50 13.21
N LYS A 40 5.68 -29.26 12.98
CA LYS A 40 4.81 -28.08 13.10
C LYS A 40 3.98 -27.90 11.84
N LYS A 41 2.78 -27.33 11.99
CA LYS A 41 1.93 -26.95 10.86
C LYS A 41 2.65 -25.92 9.98
N GLU A 42 2.53 -26.06 8.67
CA GLU A 42 3.06 -25.12 7.70
C GLU A 42 2.37 -23.74 7.82
N ALA A 43 3.16 -22.67 7.73
CA ALA A 43 2.69 -21.29 7.77
C ALA A 43 2.34 -20.73 6.37
N THR A 44 2.47 -21.57 5.34
CA THR A 44 2.23 -21.22 3.94
C THR A 44 0.73 -21.21 3.63
N VAL A 45 0.35 -20.39 2.65
CA VAL A 45 -0.99 -20.38 2.05
C VAL A 45 -0.85 -20.72 0.57
N ARG A 46 -1.84 -21.42 0.00
CA ARG A 46 -1.86 -21.75 -1.43
C ARG A 46 -2.44 -20.57 -2.21
N TYR A 47 -1.56 -19.74 -2.75
CA TYR A 47 -1.93 -18.67 -3.66
C TYR A 47 -2.01 -19.23 -5.09
N PRO A 48 -3.05 -18.93 -5.89
CA PRO A 48 -4.08 -17.89 -5.69
C PRO A 48 -5.39 -18.37 -5.05
N GLU A 49 -5.55 -19.65 -4.70
CA GLU A 49 -6.83 -20.18 -4.21
C GLU A 49 -7.24 -19.63 -2.84
N VAL A 50 -6.25 -19.33 -1.99
CA VAL A 50 -6.43 -18.75 -0.66
C VAL A 50 -5.63 -17.45 -0.58
N GLU A 51 -6.34 -16.32 -0.54
CA GLU A 51 -5.75 -15.01 -0.31
C GLU A 51 -5.60 -14.74 1.19
N ARG A 52 -4.61 -13.91 1.54
CA ARG A 52 -4.46 -13.45 2.93
C ARG A 52 -5.46 -12.34 3.21
N GLU A 53 -6.02 -12.35 4.40
CA GLU A 53 -6.87 -11.26 4.87
C GLU A 53 -6.04 -9.99 5.06
N PHE A 54 -6.46 -8.91 4.39
CA PHE A 54 -5.89 -7.58 4.56
C PHE A 54 -6.58 -6.82 5.69
N SER A 55 -5.86 -5.90 6.32
CA SER A 55 -6.48 -4.97 7.27
C SER A 55 -7.36 -3.96 6.54
N ALA A 56 -8.33 -3.37 7.26
CA ALA A 56 -9.18 -2.31 6.70
C ALA A 56 -8.40 -1.08 6.20
N ASN A 57 -7.20 -0.85 6.73
CA ASN A 57 -6.33 0.28 6.37
C ASN A 57 -5.25 -0.12 5.36
N PHE A 58 -5.42 -1.25 4.66
CA PHE A 58 -4.50 -1.66 3.62
C PHE A 58 -4.49 -0.62 2.49
N ARG A 59 -3.29 -0.32 1.99
CA ARG A 59 -3.08 0.67 0.93
C ARG A 59 -2.82 -0.08 -0.37
N GLY A 60 -3.87 -0.24 -1.16
CA GLY A 60 -3.86 -0.93 -2.44
C GLY A 60 -3.79 0.01 -3.63
N MET A 61 -4.48 -0.39 -4.69
CA MET A 61 -4.66 0.43 -5.89
C MET A 61 -5.41 1.73 -5.55
N HIS A 62 -5.03 2.80 -6.24
CA HIS A 62 -5.69 4.09 -6.09
C HIS A 62 -7.06 4.05 -6.78
N SER A 63 -8.08 4.59 -6.12
CA SER A 63 -9.44 4.72 -6.64
C SER A 63 -9.90 6.17 -6.55
N LEU A 64 -10.45 6.69 -7.66
CA LEU A 64 -11.09 8.00 -7.73
C LEU A 64 -12.60 7.85 -7.53
N LYS A 65 -13.09 8.39 -6.43
CA LYS A 65 -14.48 8.20 -5.97
C LYS A 65 -15.48 9.11 -6.67
N ARG A 66 -16.70 8.60 -6.78
CA ARG A 66 -17.89 9.36 -7.18
C ARG A 66 -18.75 9.70 -5.96
N ASP A 67 -19.52 10.78 -6.08
CA ASP A 67 -20.59 11.15 -5.15
C ASP A 67 -21.80 10.22 -5.28
N GLU A 68 -22.74 10.35 -4.35
CA GLU A 68 -24.03 9.65 -4.34
C GLU A 68 -24.83 9.83 -5.65
N ASN A 69 -24.64 10.96 -6.32
CA ASN A 69 -25.27 11.29 -7.61
C ASN A 69 -24.47 10.79 -8.82
N GLY A 70 -23.43 9.96 -8.63
CA GLY A 70 -22.56 9.45 -9.69
C GLY A 70 -21.56 10.46 -10.27
N LYS A 71 -21.45 11.65 -9.67
CA LYS A 71 -20.54 12.73 -10.10
C LYS A 71 -19.14 12.51 -9.54
N GLU A 72 -18.10 12.80 -10.30
CA GLU A 72 -16.73 12.75 -9.78
C GLU A 72 -16.54 13.77 -8.64
N ARG A 73 -15.87 13.35 -7.56
CA ARG A 73 -15.54 14.20 -6.40
C ARG A 73 -14.34 15.13 -6.63
N CYS A 74 -13.52 14.83 -7.63
CA CYS A 74 -12.27 15.53 -7.87
C CYS A 74 -12.52 16.95 -8.43
N THR A 75 -12.04 17.96 -7.72
CA THR A 75 -12.16 19.39 -8.09
C THR A 75 -10.93 19.97 -8.80
N ALA A 76 -9.96 19.13 -9.14
CA ALA A 76 -8.66 19.53 -9.67
C ALA A 76 -7.95 20.63 -8.85
N CYS A 77 -7.95 20.47 -7.52
CA CYS A 77 -7.23 21.37 -6.60
C CYS A 77 -5.71 21.19 -6.62
N GLY A 78 -5.21 20.03 -7.07
CA GLY A 78 -3.78 19.74 -7.19
C GLY A 78 -3.06 19.37 -5.88
N LEU A 79 -3.74 19.40 -4.72
CA LEU A 79 -3.09 19.09 -3.42
C LEU A 79 -2.50 17.69 -3.37
N CYS A 80 -3.16 16.69 -3.97
CA CYS A 80 -2.65 15.32 -4.04
C CYS A 80 -1.35 15.21 -4.85
N ALA A 81 -1.21 16.01 -5.91
CA ALA A 81 0.02 16.03 -6.72
C ALA A 81 1.16 16.70 -5.96
N LEU A 82 0.85 17.79 -5.23
CA LEU A 82 1.81 18.49 -4.38
C LEU A 82 2.26 17.66 -3.18
N SER A 83 1.35 16.90 -2.56
CA SER A 83 1.68 16.06 -1.39
C SER A 83 2.42 14.78 -1.76
N CYS A 84 2.50 14.44 -3.05
CA CYS A 84 3.14 13.21 -3.50
C CYS A 84 4.68 13.32 -3.39
N PRO A 85 5.34 12.57 -2.49
CA PRO A 85 6.78 12.68 -2.29
C PRO A 85 7.60 12.18 -3.50
N ALA A 86 6.99 11.35 -4.34
CA ALA A 86 7.62 10.80 -5.54
C ALA A 86 7.20 11.52 -6.83
N GLU A 87 6.35 12.56 -6.71
CA GLU A 87 5.77 13.31 -7.85
C GLU A 87 5.19 12.39 -8.93
N ALA A 88 4.45 11.36 -8.49
CA ALA A 88 3.91 10.32 -9.38
C ALA A 88 2.62 10.74 -10.09
N ILE A 89 1.97 11.81 -9.63
CA ILE A 89 0.64 12.24 -10.07
C ILE A 89 0.80 13.43 -11.04
N THR A 90 0.23 13.30 -12.23
CA THR A 90 0.13 14.37 -13.23
C THR A 90 -1.34 14.73 -13.43
N MET A 91 -1.67 16.02 -13.37
CA MET A 91 -3.05 16.50 -13.48
C MET A 91 -3.13 17.75 -14.33
N ILE A 92 -4.14 17.81 -15.20
CA ILE A 92 -4.53 18.99 -15.97
C ILE A 92 -5.97 19.34 -15.63
N ALA A 93 -6.20 20.57 -15.17
CA ALA A 93 -7.54 21.06 -14.84
C ALA A 93 -8.24 21.66 -16.07
N ALA A 94 -9.56 21.48 -16.14
CA ALA A 94 -10.42 22.14 -17.12
C ALA A 94 -11.74 22.59 -16.47
N GLU A 95 -12.45 23.46 -17.18
CA GLU A 95 -13.79 23.90 -16.82
C GLU A 95 -14.83 23.04 -17.53
N ARG A 96 -15.84 22.58 -16.79
CA ARG A 96 -16.91 21.75 -17.35
C ARG A 96 -17.84 22.59 -18.21
N LYS A 97 -18.40 21.98 -19.24
CA LYS A 97 -19.49 22.58 -20.00
C LYS A 97 -20.82 22.49 -19.21
N PRO A 98 -21.82 23.34 -19.52
CA PRO A 98 -23.14 23.26 -18.89
C PRO A 98 -23.79 21.87 -19.02
N GLU A 99 -23.55 21.18 -20.13
CA GLU A 99 -24.08 19.84 -20.46
C GLU A 99 -23.49 18.73 -19.56
N GLU A 100 -22.27 18.92 -19.05
CA GLU A 100 -21.50 17.95 -18.25
C GLU A 100 -21.79 18.05 -16.75
N LYS A 101 -22.78 18.86 -16.34
CA LYS A 101 -23.16 19.05 -14.92
C LYS A 101 -23.57 17.75 -14.22
N HIS A 102 -23.93 16.72 -14.98
CA HIS A 102 -24.29 15.40 -14.48
C HIS A 102 -23.06 14.51 -14.19
N LEU A 103 -21.88 14.84 -14.72
CA LEU A 103 -20.64 14.06 -14.55
C LEU A 103 -19.75 14.62 -13.44
N TYR A 104 -19.74 15.94 -13.25
CA TYR A 104 -18.86 16.62 -12.30
C TYR A 104 -19.68 17.41 -11.28
N ARG A 105 -19.26 17.36 -10.02
CA ARG A 105 -19.93 18.08 -8.93
C ARG A 105 -19.66 19.58 -9.03
N GLU A 106 -18.41 19.97 -9.20
CA GLU A 106 -17.96 21.36 -9.33
C GLU A 106 -17.82 21.84 -10.79
N GLU A 107 -17.60 23.14 -10.99
CA GLU A 107 -17.30 23.72 -12.31
C GLU A 107 -15.92 23.33 -12.84
N LYS A 108 -14.96 23.19 -11.93
CA LYS A 108 -13.59 22.79 -12.25
C LYS A 108 -13.42 21.29 -12.00
N TYR A 109 -12.86 20.58 -12.97
CA TYR A 109 -12.60 19.14 -12.89
C TYR A 109 -11.23 18.79 -13.47
N ALA A 110 -10.75 17.57 -13.20
CA ALA A 110 -9.51 17.07 -13.78
C ALA A 110 -9.80 16.48 -15.16
N ALA A 111 -9.38 17.17 -16.22
CA ALA A 111 -9.48 16.66 -17.60
C ALA A 111 -8.55 15.46 -17.79
N THR A 112 -7.31 15.61 -17.32
CA THR A 112 -6.33 14.53 -17.28
C THR A 112 -5.95 14.33 -15.82
N TYR A 113 -6.03 13.09 -15.35
CA TYR A 113 -5.50 12.68 -14.06
C TYR A 113 -4.81 11.34 -14.26
N GLU A 114 -3.49 11.33 -14.12
CA GLU A 114 -2.65 10.17 -14.36
C GLU A 114 -1.76 9.92 -13.15
N ILE A 115 -1.63 8.64 -12.76
CA ILE A 115 -0.70 8.19 -11.74
C ILE A 115 0.29 7.23 -12.37
N ASN A 116 1.58 7.53 -12.24
CA ASN A 116 2.63 6.61 -12.63
C ASN A 116 2.89 5.61 -11.49
N MET A 117 2.39 4.38 -11.63
CA MET A 117 2.51 3.33 -10.62
C MET A 117 3.96 2.83 -10.44
N LEU A 118 4.86 3.11 -11.39
CA LEU A 118 6.29 2.80 -11.25
C LEU A 118 7.03 3.82 -10.38
N ARG A 119 6.46 5.01 -10.18
CA ARG A 119 7.00 6.05 -9.28
C ARG A 119 6.29 6.04 -7.93
N CYS A 120 5.03 5.62 -7.88
CA CYS A 120 4.24 5.64 -6.66
C CYS A 120 4.83 4.70 -5.59
N ILE A 121 4.91 5.19 -4.36
CA ILE A 121 5.41 4.43 -3.20
C ILE A 121 4.30 3.99 -2.24
N PHE A 122 3.03 4.14 -2.62
CA PHE A 122 1.84 3.71 -1.84
C PHE A 122 1.80 4.25 -0.40
N CYS A 123 2.29 5.47 -0.21
CA CYS A 123 2.38 6.11 1.12
C CYS A 123 1.06 6.67 1.66
N GLY A 124 -0.02 6.74 0.87
CA GLY A 124 -1.33 7.24 1.31
C GLY A 124 -1.45 8.76 1.51
N LEU A 125 -0.39 9.55 1.29
CA LEU A 125 -0.44 11.01 1.49
C LEU A 125 -1.41 11.73 0.55
N CYS A 126 -1.72 11.16 -0.62
CA CYS A 126 -2.70 11.73 -1.54
C CYS A 126 -4.15 11.58 -1.04
N GLU A 127 -4.45 10.51 -0.30
CA GLU A 127 -5.74 10.27 0.33
C GLU A 127 -5.96 11.27 1.47
N GLU A 128 -5.00 11.39 2.37
CA GLU A 128 -5.06 12.33 3.51
C GLU A 128 -5.05 13.81 3.07
N ALA A 129 -4.34 14.13 1.99
CA ALA A 129 -4.27 15.50 1.49
C ALA A 129 -5.51 15.95 0.71
N CYS A 130 -6.42 15.04 0.34
CA CYS A 130 -7.56 15.37 -0.49
C CYS A 130 -8.69 16.04 0.32
N PRO A 131 -8.99 17.34 0.11
CA PRO A 131 -10.01 18.04 0.91
C PRO A 131 -11.44 17.64 0.57
N LYS A 132 -11.63 16.90 -0.54
CA LYS A 132 -12.92 16.43 -1.06
C LYS A 132 -13.03 14.93 -1.07
N GLU A 133 -12.07 14.22 -0.46
CA GLU A 133 -12.12 12.76 -0.36
C GLU A 133 -12.37 12.11 -1.73
N ALA A 134 -11.63 12.59 -2.73
CA ALA A 134 -11.80 12.18 -4.12
C ALA A 134 -10.90 11.00 -4.50
N ILE A 135 -9.80 10.78 -3.77
CA ILE A 135 -8.83 9.70 -4.01
C ILE A 135 -8.65 8.88 -2.73
N TYR A 136 -8.68 7.56 -2.87
CA TYR A 136 -8.45 6.58 -1.80
C TYR A 136 -7.50 5.48 -2.27
N LEU A 137 -6.83 4.80 -1.33
CA LEU A 137 -6.01 3.61 -1.61
C LEU A 137 -6.71 2.32 -1.17
N ASP A 138 -8.00 2.19 -1.49
CA ASP A 138 -8.85 1.06 -1.07
C ASP A 138 -9.08 0.02 -2.17
N GLY A 139 -8.44 0.19 -3.32
CA GLY A 139 -8.52 -0.78 -4.42
C GLY A 139 -7.80 -2.10 -4.11
N PRO A 140 -7.94 -3.11 -5.00
CA PRO A 140 -7.26 -4.38 -4.86
C PRO A 140 -5.73 -4.21 -4.95
N ILE A 141 -5.00 -5.31 -4.74
CA ILE A 141 -3.56 -5.34 -5.03
C ILE A 141 -3.35 -4.91 -6.49
N VAL A 142 -2.38 -4.03 -6.73
CA VAL A 142 -2.06 -3.54 -8.08
C VAL A 142 -1.67 -4.74 -8.97
N PRO A 143 -2.30 -4.92 -10.13
CA PRO A 143 -2.00 -6.01 -11.03
C PRO A 143 -0.60 -5.82 -11.63
N ALA A 144 0.03 -6.95 -11.96
CA ALA A 144 1.27 -6.95 -12.70
C ALA A 144 0.98 -6.90 -14.20
N ASP A 145 1.59 -5.93 -14.89
CA ASP A 145 1.58 -5.81 -16.35
C ASP A 145 2.99 -6.01 -16.93
N TYR A 146 3.06 -6.29 -18.23
CA TYR A 146 4.34 -6.58 -18.91
C TYR A 146 5.04 -5.32 -19.44
N LEU A 147 4.28 -4.31 -19.89
CA LEU A 147 4.86 -3.12 -20.51
C LEU A 147 4.87 -1.95 -19.55
N ARG A 148 5.93 -1.13 -19.63
CA ARG A 148 6.07 0.08 -18.80
C ARG A 148 4.90 1.06 -18.94
N LYS A 149 4.31 1.14 -20.15
CA LYS A 149 3.21 2.06 -20.46
C LYS A 149 1.93 1.70 -19.71
N ASP A 150 1.72 0.41 -19.42
CA ASP A 150 0.48 -0.07 -18.81
C ASP A 150 0.35 0.39 -17.35
N PHE A 151 1.49 0.67 -16.70
CA PHE A 151 1.60 1.20 -15.33
C PHE A 151 1.35 2.71 -15.22
N ILE A 152 1.04 3.40 -16.31
CA ILE A 152 0.54 4.78 -16.26
C ILE A 152 -0.98 4.69 -16.23
N TYR A 153 -1.56 4.93 -15.06
CA TYR A 153 -2.99 4.75 -14.84
C TYR A 153 -3.68 6.09 -15.01
N GLY A 154 -4.53 6.20 -16.02
CA GLY A 154 -5.37 7.38 -16.24
C GLY A 154 -6.70 7.27 -15.51
N LYS A 155 -7.57 8.28 -15.75
CA LYS A 155 -8.94 8.30 -15.22
C LYS A 155 -9.76 7.08 -15.63
N ASP A 156 -9.47 6.52 -16.79
CA ASP A 156 -10.10 5.31 -17.33
C ASP A 156 -9.96 4.10 -16.41
N LYS A 157 -8.82 3.95 -15.73
CA LYS A 157 -8.56 2.86 -14.78
C LYS A 157 -8.85 3.23 -13.34
N LEU A 158 -8.69 4.50 -12.99
CA LEU A 158 -8.76 4.97 -11.61
C LEU A 158 -10.17 5.33 -11.16
N VAL A 159 -11.02 5.83 -12.06
CA VAL A 159 -12.38 6.27 -11.69
C VAL A 159 -13.26 5.07 -11.46
N GLU A 160 -13.96 5.05 -10.33
CA GLU A 160 -14.92 4.00 -10.04
C GLU A 160 -15.98 3.88 -11.13
N ALA A 161 -16.34 2.63 -11.42
CA ALA A 161 -17.51 2.33 -12.23
C ALA A 161 -18.72 3.09 -11.67
N PRO A 162 -19.60 3.63 -12.53
CA PRO A 162 -20.82 4.28 -12.08
C PRO A 162 -21.56 3.34 -11.12
N LEU A 163 -21.99 3.86 -9.97
CA LEU A 163 -22.83 3.11 -9.04
C LEU A 163 -24.04 2.64 -9.85
N GLU A 164 -24.10 1.35 -10.17
CA GLU A 164 -25.35 0.75 -10.63
C GLU A 164 -26.31 0.94 -9.47
N MET A 165 -27.23 1.90 -9.63
CA MET A 165 -28.38 2.03 -8.76
C MET A 165 -29.11 0.69 -8.85
N LYS A 166 -28.87 -0.20 -7.88
CA LYS A 166 -29.72 -1.36 -7.66
C LYS A 166 -31.13 -0.81 -7.56
N LYS A 167 -31.92 -1.04 -8.61
CA LYS A 167 -33.35 -0.79 -8.65
C LYS A 167 -34.05 -1.49 -7.50
#